data_AF-A0A1Y1S7L5-F1
#
_entry.id   AF-A0A1Y1S7L5-F1
#
_cell.length_a   1.000
_cell.length_b   1.000
_cell.length_c   1.000
_cell.angle_alpha   90.00
_cell.angle_beta   90.00
_cell.angle_gamma   90.00
#
_symmetry.space_group_name_H-M   'P 1'
#
loop_
_entity.id
_entity.type
_entity.pdbx_description
1 polymer ?
#
loop_
_entity_poly.entity_id
_entity_poly.type
_entity_poly.pdbx_seq_one_letter_code
_entity_poly.pdbx_strand_id
1 'polypeptide(L)'
;MSCSDEKIYDVERIIKDRTIKGKKQYLIKWVGYPESECTWEDENNMFCDDMVREYEENKRKKKVPEKKRPEKMFRLQVTNEWDDIIKKVVSVSRSNSGSLEVEYVTVDGKKGVCNAAEIHSKAPIRLIEFYEANLSFPE
;
A
#
# COMPACT_ATOMS: atom_id res chain seq x y z
N MET A 1 -3.39 56.96 15.22
CA MET A 1 -3.94 56.11 16.29
C MET A 1 -5.08 55.29 15.74
N SER A 2 -4.89 53.98 15.62
CA SER A 2 -5.64 53.00 16.41
C SER A 2 -5.08 51.63 16.05
N CYS A 3 -4.62 50.92 17.08
CA CYS A 3 -4.11 49.56 17.00
C CYS A 3 -5.12 48.65 16.31
N SER A 4 -4.62 47.79 15.43
CA SER A 4 -5.26 46.51 15.13
C SER A 4 -5.40 45.78 16.47
N ASP A 5 -6.63 45.75 16.99
CA ASP A 5 -6.96 45.05 18.23
C ASP A 5 -6.83 43.54 17.94
N GLU A 6 -5.67 42.98 18.24
CA GLU A 6 -5.39 41.54 18.15
C GLU A 6 -6.26 40.82 19.20
N LYS A 7 -7.49 40.53 18.81
CA LYS A 7 -8.47 39.84 19.66
C LYS A 7 -8.17 38.35 19.69
N ILE A 8 -8.00 37.84 20.89
CA ILE A 8 -7.87 36.40 21.15
C ILE A 8 -9.28 35.82 21.25
N TYR A 9 -9.54 34.74 20.52
CA TYR A 9 -10.81 34.02 20.53
C TYR A 9 -10.58 32.56 20.87
N ASP A 10 -11.54 31.95 21.56
CA ASP A 10 -11.46 30.54 21.92
C ASP A 10 -11.71 29.64 20.70
N VAL A 11 -10.82 28.67 20.52
CA VAL A 11 -10.89 27.66 19.47
C VAL A 11 -11.66 26.44 19.95
N GLU A 12 -12.68 26.02 19.18
CA GLU A 12 -13.42 24.80 19.44
C GLU A 12 -12.72 23.57 18.82
N ARG A 13 -12.31 23.67 17.54
CA ARG A 13 -11.56 22.62 16.84
C ARG A 13 -10.89 23.09 15.55
N ILE A 14 -9.87 22.36 15.11
CA ILE A 14 -9.28 22.49 13.78
C ILE A 14 -10.06 21.62 12.79
N ILE A 15 -10.64 22.23 11.76
CA ILE A 15 -11.43 21.53 10.74
C ILE A 15 -10.54 20.97 9.63
N LYS A 16 -9.67 21.82 9.07
CA LYS A 16 -8.82 21.51 7.92
C LYS A 16 -7.46 22.19 8.07
N ASP A 17 -6.47 21.69 7.37
CA ASP A 17 -5.19 22.37 7.16
C ASP A 17 -4.87 22.46 5.67
N ARG A 18 -4.10 23.49 5.30
CA ARG A 18 -3.54 23.67 3.96
C ARG A 18 -2.14 24.26 4.05
N THR A 19 -1.38 24.11 2.99
CA THR A 19 -0.07 24.76 2.84
C THR A 19 -0.11 25.65 1.62
N ILE A 20 0.06 26.96 1.81
CA ILE A 20 0.10 27.96 0.73
C ILE A 20 1.43 28.69 0.83
N LYS A 21 2.19 28.72 -0.28
CA LYS A 21 3.51 29.38 -0.35
C LYS A 21 4.47 28.94 0.77
N GLY A 22 4.43 27.65 1.13
CA GLY A 22 5.25 27.07 2.20
C GLY A 22 4.78 27.40 3.62
N LYS A 23 3.73 28.20 3.80
CA LYS A 23 3.14 28.50 5.10
C LYS A 23 1.95 27.60 5.37
N LYS A 24 1.89 27.05 6.58
CA LYS A 24 0.79 26.20 7.02
C LYS A 24 -0.32 27.06 7.61
N GLN A 25 -1.55 26.74 7.23
CA GLN A 25 -2.76 27.40 7.70
C GLN A 25 -3.78 26.37 8.18
N TYR A 26 -4.54 26.74 9.19
CA TYR A 26 -5.57 25.91 9.79
C TYR A 26 -6.93 26.61 9.67
N LEU A 27 -7.96 25.87 9.26
CA LEU A 27 -9.34 26.34 9.25
C LEU A 27 -9.94 26.11 10.64
N ILE A 28 -10.27 27.19 11.32
CA ILE A 28 -10.63 27.19 12.72
C ILE A 28 -12.14 27.25 12.91
N LYS A 29 -12.66 26.34 13.73
CA LYS A 29 -14.00 26.43 14.30
C LYS A 29 -13.93 27.22 15.59
N TRP A 30 -14.56 28.39 15.61
CA TRP A 30 -14.62 29.26 16.77
C TRP A 30 -15.75 28.83 17.73
N VAL A 31 -15.49 28.90 19.03
CA VAL A 31 -16.48 28.53 20.06
C VAL A 31 -17.71 29.44 19.96
N GLY A 32 -18.90 28.85 19.85
CA GLY A 32 -20.17 29.59 19.83
C GLY A 32 -20.56 30.22 18.49
N TYR A 33 -19.72 30.10 17.46
CA TYR A 33 -20.02 30.55 16.10
C TYR A 33 -20.35 29.37 15.19
N PRO A 34 -21.16 29.52 14.12
CA PRO A 34 -21.43 28.46 13.15
C PRO A 34 -20.19 28.14 12.28
N GLU A 35 -20.17 26.99 11.61
CA GLU A 35 -19.04 26.61 10.73
C GLU A 35 -18.88 27.53 9.50
N SER A 36 -19.90 28.31 9.17
CA SER A 36 -19.82 29.32 8.10
C SER A 36 -18.87 30.47 8.43
N GLU A 37 -18.62 30.71 9.72
CA GLU A 37 -17.72 31.77 10.22
C GLU A 37 -16.29 31.24 10.44
N CYS A 38 -15.97 30.04 9.97
CA CYS A 38 -14.63 29.49 10.09
C CYS A 38 -13.62 30.26 9.24
N THR A 39 -12.51 30.66 9.84
CA THR A 39 -11.44 31.42 9.19
C THR A 39 -10.15 30.61 9.08
N TRP A 40 -9.31 30.96 8.10
CA TRP A 40 -7.99 30.36 7.94
C TRP A 40 -6.96 31.16 8.73
N GLU A 41 -6.46 30.56 9.80
CA GLU A 41 -5.42 31.15 10.64
C GLU A 41 -4.06 30.58 10.29
N ASP A 42 -3.04 31.43 10.26
CA ASP A 42 -1.65 31.01 10.09
C ASP A 42 -1.20 30.23 11.33
N GLU A 43 -0.31 29.25 11.15
CA GLU A 43 0.28 28.49 12.26
C GLU A 43 0.89 29.39 13.34
N ASN A 44 1.50 30.51 12.95
CA ASN A 44 2.09 31.47 13.88
C ASN A 44 1.06 32.30 14.67
N ASN A 45 -0.21 32.33 14.24
CA ASN A 45 -1.29 33.04 14.94
C ASN A 45 -2.05 32.14 15.92
N MET A 46 -1.72 30.85 15.96
CA MET A 46 -2.37 29.86 16.81
C MET A 46 -1.59 29.73 18.12
N PHE A 47 -2.24 30.02 19.24
CA PHE A 47 -1.65 29.86 20.59
C PHE A 47 -2.05 28.52 21.24
N CYS A 48 -2.45 27.53 20.44
CA CYS A 48 -3.00 26.25 20.91
C CYS A 48 -2.20 25.06 20.34
N ASP A 49 -0.91 24.98 20.71
CA ASP A 49 0.01 23.96 20.24
C ASP A 49 -0.48 22.52 20.50
N ASP A 50 -1.12 22.28 21.65
CA ASP A 50 -1.67 20.97 21.99
C ASP A 50 -2.76 20.53 21.01
N MET A 51 -3.64 21.45 20.59
CA MET A 51 -4.71 21.16 19.64
C MET A 51 -4.18 20.95 18.22
N VAL A 52 -3.19 21.75 17.82
CA VAL A 52 -2.48 21.57 16.54
C VAL A 52 -1.80 20.21 16.50
N ARG A 53 -1.09 19.86 17.58
CA ARG A 53 -0.41 18.58 17.72
C ARG A 53 -1.37 17.40 17.66
N GLU A 54 -2.47 17.43 18.41
CA GLU A 54 -3.47 16.37 18.37
C GLU A 54 -4.06 16.20 16.96
N TYR A 55 -4.40 17.32 16.31
CA TYR A 55 -4.89 17.31 14.93
C TYR A 55 -3.88 16.67 13.97
N GLU A 56 -2.61 17.07 14.06
CA GLU A 56 -1.54 16.50 13.25
C GLU A 56 -1.31 15.01 13.50
N GLU A 57 -1.26 14.59 14.76
CA GLU A 57 -1.07 13.19 15.13
C GLU A 57 -2.22 12.33 14.63
N ASN A 58 -3.46 12.79 14.80
CA ASN A 58 -4.65 12.11 14.28
C ASN A 58 -4.66 12.07 12.74
N LYS A 59 -4.21 13.15 12.09
CA LYS A 59 -4.04 13.18 10.64
C LYS A 59 -2.95 12.22 10.18
N ARG A 60 -1.81 12.12 10.87
CA ARG A 60 -0.72 11.18 10.56
C ARG A 60 -1.17 9.72 10.73
N LYS A 61 -1.93 9.41 11.79
CA LYS A 61 -2.55 8.08 12.00
C LYS A 61 -3.53 7.72 10.88
N LYS A 62 -4.34 8.66 10.40
CA LYS A 62 -5.23 8.48 9.24
C LYS A 62 -4.51 8.48 7.89
N LYS A 63 -3.31 9.07 7.82
CA LYS A 63 -2.42 9.11 6.65
C LYS A 63 -1.41 7.95 6.60
N VAL A 64 -1.52 6.94 7.47
CA VAL A 64 -0.97 5.64 7.08
C VAL A 64 -1.67 5.36 5.75
N PRO A 65 -0.95 5.34 4.62
CA PRO A 65 -1.58 4.86 3.43
C PRO A 65 -1.95 3.44 3.81
N GLU A 66 -3.23 3.15 3.92
CA GLU A 66 -3.71 1.99 3.19
C GLU A 66 -3.08 2.18 1.80
N LYS A 67 -1.89 1.61 1.60
CA LYS A 67 -1.50 1.14 0.30
C LYS A 67 -2.77 0.40 -0.09
N LYS A 68 -3.59 1.01 -0.95
CA LYS A 68 -4.64 0.29 -1.63
C LYS A 68 -3.86 -0.85 -2.25
N ARG A 69 -3.85 -1.99 -1.55
CA ARG A 69 -3.34 -3.24 -2.11
C ARG A 69 -4.08 -3.26 -3.44
N PRO A 70 -3.38 -3.28 -4.59
CA PRO A 70 -4.07 -3.26 -5.87
C PRO A 70 -5.22 -4.23 -5.74
N GLU A 71 -6.47 -3.77 -5.95
CA GLU A 71 -7.69 -4.51 -5.57
C GLU A 71 -7.75 -5.89 -6.23
N LYS A 72 -6.88 -6.12 -7.21
CA LYS A 72 -6.50 -7.44 -7.71
C LYS A 72 -5.15 -7.87 -7.13
N MET A 73 -5.10 -8.18 -5.84
CA MET A 73 -4.29 -9.33 -5.45
C MET A 73 -5.02 -10.50 -6.09
N PHE A 74 -4.58 -10.91 -7.29
CA PHE A 74 -4.90 -12.23 -7.81
C PHE A 74 -4.37 -13.18 -6.75
N ARG A 75 -5.22 -13.60 -5.80
CA ARG A 75 -4.97 -14.84 -5.08
C ARG A 75 -4.98 -15.85 -6.22
N LEU A 76 -3.81 -16.23 -6.71
CA LEU A 76 -3.73 -17.38 -7.61
C LEU A 76 -4.42 -18.50 -6.85
N GLN A 77 -5.59 -18.90 -7.33
CA GLN A 77 -6.28 -20.03 -6.75
C GLN A 77 -5.41 -21.23 -7.07
N VAL A 78 -4.94 -21.89 -6.01
CA VAL A 78 -4.27 -23.17 -6.15
C VAL A 78 -5.37 -24.17 -6.50
N THR A 79 -5.38 -24.65 -7.74
CA THR A 79 -6.41 -25.55 -8.28
C THR A 79 -5.99 -27.00 -8.25
N ASN A 80 -4.67 -27.29 -8.19
CA ASN A 80 -4.11 -28.64 -8.22
C ASN A 80 -4.55 -29.49 -9.43
N GLU A 81 -5.07 -28.85 -10.49
CA GLU A 81 -5.63 -29.53 -11.67
C GLU A 81 -4.59 -30.39 -12.41
N TRP A 82 -3.30 -30.14 -12.21
CA TRP A 82 -2.20 -30.79 -12.91
C TRP A 82 -1.38 -31.73 -12.01
N ASP A 83 -1.75 -31.93 -10.75
CA ASP A 83 -0.99 -32.78 -9.81
C ASP A 83 -0.83 -34.24 -10.30
N ASP A 84 -1.89 -34.79 -10.91
CA ASP A 84 -1.90 -36.15 -11.49
C ASP A 84 -1.47 -36.21 -12.96
N ILE A 85 -1.36 -35.05 -13.61
CA ILE A 85 -1.01 -34.95 -15.03
C ILE A 85 0.50 -34.76 -15.19
N ILE A 86 1.09 -33.91 -14.36
CA ILE A 86 2.51 -33.58 -14.41
C ILE A 86 3.30 -34.58 -13.58
N LYS A 87 4.22 -35.27 -14.26
CA LYS A 87 5.16 -36.18 -13.63
C LYS A 87 6.31 -35.42 -12.97
N LYS A 88 6.89 -34.43 -13.67
CA LYS A 88 8.00 -33.61 -13.14
C LYS A 88 8.19 -32.31 -13.91
N VAL A 89 8.70 -31.30 -13.22
CA VAL A 89 9.33 -30.13 -13.83
C VAL A 89 10.76 -30.49 -14.24
N VAL A 90 11.14 -30.12 -15.46
CA VAL A 90 12.44 -30.42 -16.07
C VAL A 90 13.41 -29.25 -15.92
N SER A 91 12.92 -28.04 -16.20
CA SER A 91 13.73 -26.83 -16.12
C SER A 91 12.83 -25.62 -15.83
N VAL A 92 13.42 -24.61 -15.18
CA VAL A 92 12.82 -23.28 -15.06
C VAL A 92 13.85 -22.28 -15.57
N SER A 93 13.47 -21.52 -16.59
CA SER A 93 14.35 -20.53 -17.22
C SER A 93 13.70 -19.15 -17.20
N ARG A 94 14.52 -18.10 -17.24
CA ARG A 94 14.04 -16.71 -17.30
C ARG A 94 14.09 -16.21 -18.73
N SER A 95 12.96 -15.78 -19.25
CA SER A 95 12.86 -15.18 -20.58
C SER A 95 13.37 -13.73 -20.58
N ASN A 96 13.59 -13.17 -21.77
CA ASN A 96 14.06 -11.78 -21.95
C ASN A 96 13.12 -10.72 -21.34
N SER A 97 11.83 -11.04 -21.17
CA SER A 97 10.86 -10.15 -20.49
C SER A 97 10.97 -10.22 -18.96
N GLY A 98 11.81 -11.11 -18.43
CA GLY A 98 11.96 -11.37 -17.01
C GLY A 98 10.95 -12.37 -16.45
N SER A 99 10.06 -12.91 -17.28
CA SER A 99 9.09 -13.96 -16.90
C SER A 99 9.76 -15.33 -16.81
N LEU A 100 9.30 -16.19 -15.91
CA LEU A 100 9.81 -17.54 -15.76
C LEU A 100 8.99 -18.53 -16.60
N GLU A 101 9.67 -19.28 -17.46
CA GLU A 101 9.11 -20.36 -18.27
C GLU A 101 9.53 -21.71 -17.69
N VAL A 102 8.56 -22.61 -17.58
CA VAL A 102 8.71 -23.93 -16.97
C VAL A 102 8.47 -25.00 -18.02
N GLU A 103 9.47 -25.84 -18.24
CA GLU A 103 9.34 -27.07 -19.03
C GLU A 103 8.97 -28.23 -18.11
N TYR A 104 7.96 -29.02 -18.49
CA TYR A 104 7.49 -30.15 -17.71
C TYR A 104 7.24 -31.39 -18.57
N VAL A 105 7.20 -32.56 -17.92
CA VAL A 105 6.84 -33.85 -18.54
C VAL A 105 5.59 -34.38 -17.84
N THR A 106 4.62 -34.84 -18.62
CA THR A 106 3.39 -35.47 -18.11
C THR A 106 3.61 -36.95 -17.77
N VAL A 107 2.65 -37.55 -17.06
CA VAL A 107 2.64 -38.99 -16.77
C VAL A 107 2.64 -39.84 -18.06
N ASP A 108 2.03 -39.35 -19.14
CA ASP A 108 2.02 -39.95 -20.48
C ASP A 108 3.36 -39.81 -21.24
N GLY A 109 4.35 -39.13 -20.65
CA GLY A 109 5.66 -38.88 -21.26
C GLY A 109 5.69 -37.71 -22.26
N LYS A 110 4.58 -36.96 -22.42
CA LYS A 110 4.54 -35.77 -23.26
C LYS A 110 5.27 -34.61 -22.58
N LYS A 111 5.88 -33.73 -23.37
CA LYS A 111 6.52 -32.50 -22.88
C LYS A 111 5.60 -31.30 -23.08
N GLY A 112 5.65 -30.34 -22.16
CA GLY A 112 4.93 -29.08 -22.24
C GLY A 112 5.77 -27.91 -21.71
N VAL A 113 5.35 -26.70 -22.07
CA VAL A 113 5.96 -25.43 -21.62
C VAL A 113 4.85 -24.51 -21.16
N CYS A 114 5.05 -23.80 -20.05
CA CYS A 114 4.07 -22.88 -19.49
C CYS A 114 4.75 -21.80 -18.64
N ASN A 115 3.98 -20.79 -18.22
CA ASN A 115 4.49 -19.79 -17.28
C ASN A 115 4.58 -20.39 -15.86
N ALA A 116 5.58 -19.98 -15.07
CA ALA A 116 5.69 -20.42 -13.68
C ALA A 116 4.42 -20.15 -12.85
N ALA A 117 3.69 -19.07 -13.13
CA ALA A 117 2.42 -18.76 -12.50
C ALA A 117 1.34 -19.85 -12.73
N GLU A 118 1.35 -20.51 -13.89
CA GLU A 118 0.42 -21.61 -14.18
C GLU A 118 0.74 -22.84 -13.35
N ILE A 119 2.03 -23.18 -13.20
CA ILE A 119 2.44 -24.31 -12.34
C ILE A 119 2.21 -23.99 -10.86
N HIS A 120 2.47 -22.77 -10.40
CA HIS A 120 2.16 -22.34 -9.03
C HIS A 120 0.68 -22.55 -8.67
N SER A 121 -0.21 -22.41 -9.64
CA SER A 121 -1.65 -22.60 -9.45
C SER A 121 -2.06 -24.06 -9.61
N LYS A 122 -1.60 -24.73 -10.67
CA LYS A 122 -2.14 -26.04 -11.07
C LYS A 122 -1.35 -27.23 -10.55
N ALA A 123 -0.06 -27.08 -10.23
CA ALA A 123 0.79 -28.15 -9.71
C ALA A 123 1.92 -27.60 -8.82
N PRO A 124 1.60 -26.91 -7.70
CA PRO A 124 2.58 -26.16 -6.91
C PRO A 124 3.68 -27.06 -6.33
N ILE A 125 3.34 -28.27 -5.87
CA ILE A 125 4.30 -29.20 -5.25
C ILE A 125 5.38 -29.58 -6.26
N ARG A 126 5.03 -29.83 -7.52
CA ARG A 126 6.00 -30.22 -8.57
C ARG A 126 7.07 -29.18 -8.84
N LEU A 127 6.74 -27.90 -8.68
CA LEU A 127 7.70 -26.82 -8.85
C LEU A 127 8.56 -26.61 -7.62
N ILE A 128 7.99 -26.78 -6.42
CA ILE A 128 8.74 -26.77 -5.17
C ILE A 128 9.78 -27.89 -5.17
N GLU A 129 9.39 -29.11 -5.54
CA GLU A 129 10.29 -30.27 -5.67
C GLU A 129 11.50 -29.94 -6.59
N PHE A 130 11.25 -29.26 -7.70
CA PHE A 130 12.31 -28.84 -8.60
C PHE A 130 13.26 -27.83 -7.94
N TYR A 131 12.74 -26.81 -7.27
CA TYR A 131 13.59 -25.83 -6.61
C TYR A 131 14.38 -26.45 -5.47
N GLU A 132 13.75 -27.25 -4.60
CA GLU A 132 14.42 -27.92 -3.49
C GLU A 132 15.58 -28.80 -3.96
N ALA A 133 15.43 -29.49 -5.09
CA ALA A 133 16.49 -30.30 -5.69
C ALA A 133 17.65 -29.49 -6.30
N ASN A 134 17.43 -28.19 -6.59
CA ASN A 134 18.41 -27.30 -7.24
C ASN A 134 18.88 -26.15 -6.33
N LEU A 135 18.52 -26.17 -5.05
CA LEU A 135 19.04 -25.22 -4.06
C LEU A 135 20.50 -25.56 -3.74
N SER A 136 21.39 -24.59 -3.96
CA SER A 136 22.76 -24.61 -3.45
C SER A 136 22.93 -23.48 -2.44
N PHE A 137 23.59 -23.79 -1.33
CA PHE A 137 23.95 -22.80 -0.32
C PHE A 137 25.46 -22.54 -0.42
N PRO A 138 25.90 -21.28 -0.60
CA PRO A 138 27.31 -20.95 -0.50
C PRO A 138 27.81 -21.22 0.94
N GLU A 139 29.03 -21.74 1.05
CA GLU A 139 29.74 -21.92 2.34
C GLU A 139 30.14 -20.59 3.00
#